data_AF-A0A7J9XYS6-F1
#
_entry.id   AF-A0A7J9XYS6-F1
#
_cell.length_a   1.000
_cell.length_b   1.000
_cell.length_c   1.000
_cell.angle_alpha   90.00
_cell.angle_beta   90.00
_cell.angle_gamma   90.00
#
_symmetry.space_group_name_H-M   'P 1'
#
loop_
_entity.id
_entity.type
_entity.pdbx_description
1 polymer ?
#
loop_
_entity_poly.entity_id
_entity_poly.type
_entity_poly.pdbx_seq_one_letter_code
_entity_poly.pdbx_strand_id
1 'polypeptide(L)'
;MLPAYRAVTRKGEHLLKIWCQHCKKFHIHGGISEEPGAGDGHRVAHCWRDDSPYKRSGYELREVGPFTAEAAREARASARR
;
A
#
# COMPACT_ATOMS: atom_id res chain seq x y z
N MET A 1 -6.66 8.47 4.50
CA MET A 1 -5.97 7.81 3.37
C MET A 1 -4.62 7.29 3.82
N LEU A 2 -4.22 6.11 3.37
CA LEU A 2 -2.90 5.54 3.60
C LEU A 2 -2.00 5.80 2.39
N PRO A 3 -0.69 6.06 2.61
CA PRO A 3 0.25 6.16 1.51
C PRO A 3 0.43 4.81 0.83
N ALA A 4 0.35 4.82 -0.49
CA ALA A 4 0.65 3.69 -1.35
C ALA A 4 1.88 4.01 -2.20
N TYR A 5 2.78 3.05 -2.31
CA TYR A 5 4.04 3.20 -3.00
C TYR A 5 4.10 2.28 -4.21
N ARG A 6 4.39 2.83 -5.38
CA ARG A 6 4.49 2.07 -6.63
C ARG A 6 5.77 1.24 -6.66
N ALA A 7 5.64 -0.05 -6.88
CA ALA A 7 6.76 -0.92 -7.21
C ALA A 7 6.55 -1.51 -8.61
N VAL A 8 7.66 -1.81 -9.27
CA VAL A 8 7.67 -2.43 -10.60
C VAL A 8 8.29 -3.82 -10.45
N THR A 9 7.60 -4.85 -10.93
CA THR A 9 8.15 -6.21 -10.93
C THR A 9 9.28 -6.35 -11.94
N ARG A 10 10.03 -7.45 -11.88
CA ARG A 10 11.03 -7.78 -12.91
C ARG A 10 10.42 -7.94 -14.32
N LYS A 11 9.10 -8.17 -14.40
CA LYS A 11 8.35 -8.30 -15.65
C LYS A 11 7.76 -6.98 -16.14
N GLY A 12 8.03 -5.86 -15.46
CA GLY A 12 7.47 -4.55 -15.80
C GLY A 12 6.05 -4.30 -15.27
N GLU A 13 5.52 -5.16 -14.42
CA GLU A 13 4.16 -4.96 -13.87
C GLU A 13 4.18 -3.94 -12.74
N HIS A 14 3.23 -3.02 -12.76
CA HIS A 14 3.07 -2.03 -11.71
C HIS A 14 2.15 -2.55 -10.60
N LEU A 15 2.63 -2.43 -9.36
CA LEU A 15 1.91 -2.81 -8.15
C LEU A 15 2.08 -1.76 -7.07
N LEU A 16 1.19 -1.78 -6.09
CA LEU A 16 1.25 -0.94 -4.90
C LEU A 16 1.75 -1.73 -3.71
N LYS A 17 2.59 -1.10 -2.90
CA LYS A 17 2.93 -1.53 -1.56
C LYS A 17 2.36 -0.55 -0.54
N ILE A 18 1.64 -1.07 0.43
CA ILE A 18 0.98 -0.28 1.48
C ILE A 18 1.40 -0.82 2.84
N TRP A 19 1.79 0.08 3.75
CA TRP A 19 2.06 -0.29 5.12
C TRP A 19 0.75 -0.44 5.90
N CYS A 20 0.41 -1.66 6.27
CA CYS A 20 -0.75 -1.90 7.12
C CYS A 20 -0.43 -1.47 8.56
N GLN A 21 -1.12 -0.44 9.04
CA GLN A 21 -0.95 0.08 10.40
C GLN A 21 -1.43 -0.89 11.48
N HIS A 22 -2.27 -1.87 11.13
CA HIS A 22 -2.80 -2.87 12.06
C HIS A 22 -1.82 -4.04 12.27
N CYS A 23 -1.48 -4.76 11.21
CA CYS A 23 -0.61 -5.93 11.32
C CYS A 23 0.89 -5.61 11.22
N LYS A 24 1.25 -4.33 11.01
CA LYS A 24 2.63 -3.83 10.88
C LYS A 24 3.44 -4.60 9.82
N LYS A 25 2.83 -4.83 8.66
CA LYS A 25 3.46 -5.45 7.48
C LYS A 25 3.09 -4.69 6.22
N PHE A 26 3.94 -4.76 5.20
CA PHE A 26 3.59 -4.30 3.87
C PHE A 26 2.65 -5.30 3.19
N HIS A 27 1.54 -4.80 2.64
CA HIS A 27 0.67 -5.54 1.75
C HIS A 27 0.93 -5.12 0.31
N ILE A 28 0.65 -6.03 -0.62
CA ILE A 28 0.80 -5.80 -2.06
C ILE A 28 -0.60 -5.79 -2.69
N HIS A 29 -0.85 -4.82 -3.54
CA HIS A 29 -2.01 -4.78 -4.42
C HIS A 29 -1.52 -4.67 -5.87
N GLY A 30 -1.89 -5.62 -6.71
CA GLY A 30 -1.50 -5.63 -8.12
C GLY A 30 -2.44 -4.77 -8.98
N GLY A 31 -2.05 -4.60 -10.25
CA GLY A 31 -2.95 -4.12 -11.30
C GLY A 31 -3.21 -2.61 -11.23
N ILE A 32 -2.18 -1.80 -11.47
CA ILE A 32 -2.34 -0.39 -11.77
C ILE A 32 -1.72 -0.09 -13.15
N SER A 33 -2.29 0.86 -13.89
CA SER A 33 -1.67 1.37 -15.11
C SER A 33 -0.41 2.19 -14.78
N GLU A 34 0.38 2.52 -15.79
CA GLU A 34 1.60 3.33 -15.65
C GLU A 34 1.30 4.79 -15.24
N GLU A 35 0.07 5.25 -15.48
CA GLU A 35 -0.38 6.60 -15.19
C GLU A 35 -0.19 6.97 -13.69
N PRO A 36 0.38 8.15 -13.40
CA PRO A 36 0.43 8.68 -12.03
C PRO A 36 -0.97 8.75 -11.40
N GLY A 37 -1.10 8.28 -10.16
CA GLY A 37 -2.38 8.27 -9.46
C GLY A 37 -3.28 7.09 -9.80
N ALA A 38 -2.88 6.19 -10.72
CA ALA A 38 -3.58 4.91 -10.95
C ALA A 38 -3.65 4.04 -9.68
N GLY A 39 -2.81 4.33 -8.68
CA GLY A 39 -2.86 3.72 -7.37
C GLY A 39 -3.88 4.29 -6.38
N ASP A 40 -4.53 5.40 -6.70
CA ASP A 40 -5.44 6.10 -5.79
C ASP A 40 -6.77 5.36 -5.62
N GLY A 41 -7.42 5.66 -4.50
CA GLY A 41 -8.79 5.24 -4.20
C GLY A 41 -8.89 3.96 -3.37
N HIS A 42 -10.10 3.41 -3.35
CA HIS A 42 -10.46 2.28 -2.52
C HIS A 42 -9.82 0.97 -3.01
N ARG A 43 -9.21 0.21 -2.10
CA ARG A 43 -8.72 -1.15 -2.36
C ARG A 43 -9.17 -2.11 -1.27
N VAL A 44 -9.73 -3.25 -1.67
CA VAL A 44 -10.08 -4.35 -0.75
C VAL A 44 -8.80 -4.82 -0.06
N ALA A 45 -8.80 -4.88 1.27
CA ALA A 45 -7.62 -5.25 2.04
C ALA A 45 -7.69 -6.69 2.53
N HIS A 46 -6.69 -7.50 2.18
CA HIS A 46 -6.61 -8.91 2.57
C HIS A 46 -5.68 -9.06 3.79
N CYS A 47 -5.91 -8.25 4.85
CA CYS A 47 -5.08 -8.36 6.05
C CYS A 47 -5.20 -9.75 6.66
N TRP A 48 -4.08 -10.44 6.86
CA TRP A 48 -4.09 -11.80 7.38
C TRP A 48 -4.67 -11.90 8.81
N ARG A 49 -4.64 -10.81 9.58
CA ARG A 49 -5.24 -10.72 10.91
C ARG A 49 -6.76 -10.59 10.82
N ASP A 50 -7.51 -11.57 11.34
CA ASP A 50 -8.99 -11.59 11.30
C ASP A 50 -9.65 -10.41 12.02
N ASP A 51 -9.02 -9.94 13.09
CA ASP A 51 -9.45 -8.76 13.87
C ASP A 51 -9.18 -7.42 13.16
N SER A 52 -8.56 -7.43 11.98
CA SER A 52 -8.22 -6.21 11.28
C SER A 52 -9.47 -5.46 10.81
N PRO A 53 -9.63 -4.16 11.14
CA PRO A 53 -10.75 -3.37 10.62
C PRO A 53 -10.72 -3.28 9.09
N TYR A 54 -9.52 -3.29 8.51
CA TYR A 54 -9.31 -3.23 7.06
C TYR A 54 -9.89 -4.43 6.32
N LYS A 55 -10.01 -5.62 6.93
CA LYS A 55 -10.67 -6.76 6.28
C LYS A 55 -12.12 -6.45 5.89
N ARG A 56 -12.80 -5.59 6.65
CA ARG A 56 -14.19 -5.17 6.38
C ARG A 56 -14.26 -3.92 5.53
N SER A 57 -13.36 -2.95 5.78
CA SER A 57 -13.46 -1.61 5.21
C SER A 57 -12.49 -1.33 4.06
N GLY A 58 -11.58 -2.23 3.74
CA GLY A 58 -10.50 -1.97 2.78
C GLY A 58 -9.54 -0.85 3.22
N TYR A 59 -8.82 -0.31 2.24
CA TYR A 59 -7.95 0.85 2.36
C TYR A 59 -8.40 1.96 1.41
N GLU A 60 -8.39 3.20 1.89
CA GLU A 60 -8.41 4.39 1.03
C GLU A 60 -6.96 4.80 0.76
N LEU A 61 -6.49 4.63 -0.47
CA LEU A 61 -5.09 4.82 -0.86
C LEU A 61 -4.84 6.13 -1.58
N ARG A 62 -3.63 6.66 -1.40
CA ARG A 62 -3.04 7.70 -2.24
C ARG A 62 -1.64 7.30 -2.65
N GLU A 63 -1.38 7.26 -3.95
CA GLU A 63 -0.06 7.07 -4.52
C GLU A 63 0.81 8.29 -4.21
N VAL A 64 1.93 8.04 -3.53
CA VAL A 64 2.85 9.11 -3.10
C VAL A 64 4.23 9.03 -3.75
N GLY A 65 4.46 8.01 -4.59
CA GLY A 65 5.70 7.82 -5.31
C GLY A 65 6.21 6.38 -5.31
N PRO A 66 7.48 6.17 -5.72
CA PRO A 66 8.06 4.83 -5.84
C PRO A 66 8.34 4.18 -4.47
N PHE A 67 8.29 2.85 -4.43
CA PHE A 67 8.67 2.07 -3.26
C PHE A 67 10.20 1.94 -3.17
N THR A 68 10.80 2.76 -2.32
CA THR A 68 12.23 2.74 -1.99
C THR A 68 12.46 2.25 -0.56
N ALA A 69 13.72 1.97 -0.20
CA ALA A 69 14.08 1.66 1.18
C ALA A 69 13.73 2.81 2.14
N GLU A 70 13.87 4.06 1.69
CA GLU A 70 13.54 5.26 2.46
C GLU A 70 12.04 5.39 2.70
N ALA A 71 11.23 5.34 1.64
CA ALA A 71 9.78 5.30 1.73
C ALA A 71 9.31 4.18 2.67
N ALA A 72 9.95 3.01 2.62
CA ALA A 72 9.62 1.91 3.51
C ALA A 72 9.97 2.19 4.98
N ARG A 73 11.04 2.96 5.27
CA ARG A 73 11.37 3.39 6.64
C ARG A 73 10.37 4.42 7.13
N GLU A 74 10.05 5.42 6.32
CA GLU A 74 9.10 6.49 6.64
C GLU A 74 7.70 5.94 6.94
N ALA A 75 7.20 5.02 6.11
CA ALA A 75 5.90 4.39 6.32
C ALA A 75 5.82 3.62 7.64
N ARG A 76 6.93 2.98 8.07
CA ARG A 76 7.00 2.31 9.37
C ARG A 76 7.03 3.31 10.53
N ALA A 77 7.64 4.48 10.34
CA ALA A 77 7.74 5.52 11.35
C ALA A 77 6.42 6.29 11.54
N SER A 78 5.67 6.53 10.46
CA SER A 78 4.40 7.29 10.51
C SER A 78 3.29 6.56 11.28
N ALA A 79 3.36 5.24 11.41
CA ALA A 79 2.38 4.41 12.12
C ALA A 79 2.53 4.40 13.66
N ARG A 80 3.26 5.38 14.23
CA ARG A 80 3.52 5.57 15.67
C ARG A 80 2.89 6.85 16.25
N ARG A 81 2.20 7.65 15.42
CA ARG A 81 1.48 8.85 15.85
C ARG A 81 0.00 8.57 15.98
#